data_AF-A0A5N6VEP1-F1
#
_entry.id   AF-A0A5N6VEP1-F1
#
_cell.length_a   1.000
_cell.length_b   1.000
_cell.length_c   1.000
_cell.angle_alpha   90.00
_cell.angle_beta   90.00
_cell.angle_gamma   90.00
#
_symmetry.space_group_name_H-M   'P 1'
#
loop_
_entity.id
_entity.type
_entity.pdbx_description
1 polymer ?
#
loop_
_entity_poly.entity_id
_entity_poly.type
_entity_poly.pdbx_seq_one_letter_code
_entity_poly.pdbx_strand_id
1 'polypeptide(L)'
;MDDTMIGRFLPELPWDDPSRKPRGRPMLRRFNYYDNQISYQELLGCGGEGVVYRVYIEGKQYALKIFQTWIYKPDYCRSIGVSKSRWPYITSFSHECRAFARLDSMGENGTWAVKCHGWIKLSDEQFQHIQREWGTKRYSRWAIVKDYIPDRVVLSDIPDIKRKMTIARKAKLFPGDAEPKNYRGSFLVDLGRTKTWPYIEFIG
;
A
#
# COMPACT_ATOMS: atom_id res chain seq x y z
N MET A 1 -9.53 10.71 -2.12
CA MET A 1 -9.66 9.34 -1.57
C MET A 1 -10.74 9.38 -0.50
N ASP A 2 -11.64 8.39 -0.48
CA ASP A 2 -12.82 8.37 0.40
C ASP A 2 -13.25 6.91 0.66
N ASP A 3 -14.32 6.73 1.44
CA ASP A 3 -14.78 5.40 1.88
C ASP A 3 -15.34 4.53 0.74
N THR A 4 -15.54 5.07 -0.47
CA THR A 4 -15.97 4.27 -1.63
C THR A 4 -14.92 3.22 -2.05
N MET A 5 -13.71 3.27 -1.50
CA MET A 5 -12.65 2.27 -1.69
C MET A 5 -12.94 0.95 -0.97
N ILE A 6 -13.67 1.00 0.15
CA ILE A 6 -14.15 -0.20 0.86
C ILE A 6 -15.18 -0.92 -0.02
N GLY A 7 -15.07 -2.24 -0.09
CA GLY A 7 -15.89 -3.09 -0.95
C GLY A 7 -15.39 -3.21 -2.39
N ARG A 8 -14.41 -2.39 -2.82
CA ARG A 8 -13.80 -2.46 -4.16
C ARG A 8 -12.50 -3.24 -4.18
N PHE A 9 -11.50 -2.75 -3.45
CA PHE A 9 -10.18 -3.38 -3.30
C PHE A 9 -9.74 -3.52 -1.84
N LEU A 10 -10.55 -3.01 -0.89
CA LEU A 10 -10.40 -3.19 0.55
C LEU A 10 -11.63 -3.89 1.13
N PRO A 11 -11.50 -4.97 1.92
CA PRO A 11 -12.61 -5.52 2.67
C PRO A 11 -12.88 -4.61 3.87
N GLU A 12 -14.10 -4.64 4.40
CA GLU A 12 -14.46 -3.91 5.62
C GLU A 12 -13.86 -4.56 6.87
N LEU A 13 -13.85 -5.89 6.88
CA LEU A 13 -13.46 -6.72 8.03
C LEU A 13 -12.00 -7.20 7.93
N PRO A 14 -11.34 -7.45 9.08
CA PRO A 14 -10.04 -8.13 9.19
C PRO A 14 -10.00 -9.54 8.56
N TRP A 15 -8.83 -10.19 8.63
CA TRP A 15 -8.65 -11.52 8.03
C TRP A 15 -9.25 -12.65 8.88
N ASP A 16 -9.14 -12.53 10.19
CA ASP A 16 -9.59 -13.46 11.22
C ASP A 16 -11.07 -13.29 11.60
N ASP A 17 -11.78 -12.34 10.96
CA ASP A 17 -13.20 -12.16 11.21
C ASP A 17 -14.02 -13.34 10.66
N PRO A 18 -14.76 -14.07 11.52
CA PRO A 18 -15.49 -15.29 11.13
C PRO A 18 -16.65 -15.01 10.17
N SER A 19 -17.12 -13.76 10.06
CA SER A 19 -18.20 -13.36 9.16
C SER A 19 -17.72 -13.03 7.73
N ARG A 20 -16.40 -13.06 7.50
CA ARG A 20 -15.80 -12.75 6.20
C ARG A 20 -16.14 -13.81 5.14
N LYS A 21 -16.89 -13.40 4.11
CA LYS A 21 -17.15 -14.23 2.91
C LYS A 21 -15.98 -14.16 1.92
N PRO A 22 -15.56 -15.29 1.31
CA PRO A 22 -14.59 -15.27 0.20
C PRO A 22 -15.15 -14.44 -0.96
N ARG A 23 -14.39 -13.44 -1.42
CA ARG A 23 -14.73 -12.68 -2.63
C ARG A 23 -13.92 -13.22 -3.80
N GLY A 24 -14.50 -13.26 -4.99
CA GLY A 24 -13.83 -13.73 -6.22
C GLY A 24 -12.68 -12.85 -6.72
N ARG A 25 -12.37 -11.72 -6.04
CA ARG A 25 -11.28 -10.81 -6.38
C ARG A 25 -10.37 -10.59 -5.16
N PRO A 26 -9.03 -10.61 -5.31
CA PRO A 26 -8.11 -10.30 -4.22
C PRO A 26 -8.33 -8.88 -3.67
N MET A 27 -8.41 -8.75 -2.34
CA MET A 27 -8.58 -7.47 -1.64
C MET A 27 -7.60 -7.42 -0.47
N LEU A 28 -6.93 -6.28 -0.30
CA LEU A 28 -5.92 -6.14 0.76
C LEU A 28 -6.65 -6.13 2.10
N ARG A 29 -6.35 -7.07 3.01
CA ARG A 29 -6.99 -7.16 4.33
C ARG A 29 -6.78 -5.90 5.18
N ARG A 30 -7.73 -5.63 6.08
CA ARG A 30 -7.52 -4.66 7.17
C ARG A 30 -6.43 -5.20 8.10
N PHE A 31 -5.57 -4.32 8.58
CA PHE A 31 -4.55 -4.68 9.56
C PHE A 31 -5.21 -5.13 10.87
N ASN A 32 -4.69 -6.17 11.53
CA ASN A 32 -5.37 -6.75 12.70
C ASN A 32 -5.40 -5.80 13.90
N TYR A 33 -4.34 -5.02 14.12
CA TYR A 33 -4.22 -4.06 15.22
C TYR A 33 -4.59 -2.64 14.77
N TYR A 34 -5.70 -2.51 14.02
CA TYR A 34 -6.07 -1.25 13.38
C TYR A 34 -6.54 -0.18 14.36
N ASP A 35 -7.02 -0.59 15.53
CA ASP A 35 -7.57 0.25 16.61
C ASP A 35 -6.56 0.49 17.73
N ASN A 36 -5.45 -0.24 17.75
CA ASN A 36 -4.38 -0.05 18.72
C ASN A 36 -3.66 1.30 18.56
N GLN A 37 -3.03 1.77 19.63
CA GLN A 37 -2.23 2.97 19.62
C GLN A 37 -1.00 2.81 18.71
N ILE A 38 -0.66 3.87 17.98
CA ILE A 38 0.52 3.93 17.12
C ILE A 38 1.56 4.85 17.76
N SER A 39 2.73 4.28 18.08
CA SER A 39 3.86 5.05 18.59
C SER A 39 4.81 5.39 17.43
N TYR A 40 4.77 6.65 16.97
CA TYR A 40 5.64 7.17 15.91
C TYR A 40 7.07 7.35 16.41
N GLN A 41 8.06 6.88 15.63
CA GLN A 41 9.46 6.90 16.03
C GLN A 41 10.32 7.77 15.10
N GLU A 42 10.33 7.46 13.80
CA GLU A 42 11.26 8.06 12.85
C GLU A 42 10.59 8.23 11.49
N LEU A 43 10.82 9.37 10.82
CA LEU A 43 10.46 9.56 9.43
C LEU A 43 11.46 8.82 8.52
N LEU A 44 11.02 7.74 7.88
CA LEU A 44 11.84 6.93 6.98
C LEU A 44 11.90 7.47 5.56
N GLY A 45 10.90 8.25 5.15
CA GLY A 45 10.84 8.84 3.82
C GLY A 45 9.63 9.73 3.61
N CYS A 46 9.78 10.74 2.75
CA CYS A 46 8.73 11.64 2.31
C CYS A 46 8.82 11.81 0.80
N GLY A 47 7.69 11.71 0.11
CA GLY A 47 7.64 11.82 -1.35
C GLY A 47 6.28 12.30 -1.87
N GLY A 48 6.14 12.31 -3.20
CA GLY A 48 4.93 12.77 -3.88
C GLY A 48 3.68 11.93 -3.62
N GLU A 49 3.83 10.72 -3.08
CA GLU A 49 2.71 9.80 -2.85
C GLU A 49 2.31 9.70 -1.38
N GLY A 50 3.18 10.11 -0.45
CA GLY A 50 2.97 9.91 0.98
C GLY A 50 4.20 10.17 1.83
N VAL A 51 4.07 9.84 3.11
CA VAL A 51 5.15 9.76 4.10
C VAL A 51 5.20 8.36 4.68
N VAL A 52 6.39 7.92 5.06
CA VAL A 52 6.62 6.61 5.68
C VAL A 52 7.28 6.83 7.02
N TYR A 53 6.68 6.29 8.08
CA TYR A 53 7.23 6.34 9.43
C TYR A 53 7.59 4.94 9.91
N ARG A 54 8.66 4.84 10.67
CA ARG A 54 8.87 3.72 11.60
C ARG A 54 7.94 3.93 12.78
N VAL A 55 7.16 2.91 13.11
CA VAL A 55 6.19 2.95 14.21
C VAL A 55 6.28 1.67 15.05
N TYR A 56 5.87 1.75 16.31
CA TYR A 56 5.54 0.59 17.12
C TYR A 56 4.03 0.44 17.25
N ILE A 57 3.54 -0.78 17.05
CA ILE A 57 2.15 -1.19 17.28
C ILE A 57 2.20 -2.58 17.92
N GLU A 58 1.56 -2.78 19.06
CA GLU A 58 1.58 -4.06 19.79
C GLU A 58 2.98 -4.65 19.96
N GLY A 59 3.92 -3.84 20.44
CA GLY A 59 5.30 -4.27 20.73
C GLY A 59 6.16 -4.60 19.50
N LYS A 60 5.62 -4.54 18.28
CA LYS A 60 6.36 -4.80 17.04
C LYS A 60 6.61 -3.51 16.23
N GLN A 61 7.79 -3.42 15.62
CA GLN A 61 8.13 -2.37 14.68
C GLN A 61 7.53 -2.61 13.29
N TYR A 62 7.00 -1.54 12.70
CA TYR A 62 6.47 -1.53 11.34
C TYR A 62 6.90 -0.28 10.57
N ALA A 63 6.82 -0.37 9.24
CA ALA A 63 6.80 0.79 8.37
C ALA A 63 5.34 1.14 8.05
N LEU A 64 4.89 2.32 8.49
CA LEU A 64 3.57 2.87 8.23
C LEU A 64 3.65 3.89 7.09
N LYS A 65 3.12 3.55 5.91
CA LYS A 65 3.01 4.48 4.77
C LYS A 65 1.66 5.16 4.80
N ILE A 66 1.65 6.48 4.95
CA ILE A 66 0.47 7.34 4.96
C ILE A 66 0.42 8.10 3.65
N PHE A 67 -0.72 8.03 2.96
CA PHE A 67 -0.82 8.52 1.59
C PHE A 67 -1.27 9.99 1.55
N GLN A 68 -0.75 10.75 0.60
CA GLN A 68 -1.22 12.12 0.35
C GLN A 68 -2.71 12.15 -0.01
N THR A 69 -3.40 13.23 0.35
CA THR A 69 -4.79 13.43 -0.06
C THR A 69 -4.87 13.52 -1.57
N TRP A 70 -5.52 12.52 -2.19
CA TRP A 70 -5.75 12.54 -3.63
C TRP A 70 -7.00 13.36 -3.99
N ILE A 71 -6.79 14.43 -4.75
CA ILE A 71 -7.84 15.22 -5.39
C ILE A 71 -7.96 14.75 -6.83
N TYR A 72 -9.08 14.09 -7.16
CA TYR A 72 -9.35 13.69 -8.54
C TYR A 72 -9.57 14.94 -9.38
N LYS A 73 -8.70 15.16 -10.37
CA LYS A 73 -8.91 16.18 -11.39
C LYS A 73 -9.79 15.59 -12.50
N PRO A 74 -11.06 16.00 -12.64
CA PRO A 74 -11.98 15.35 -13.58
C PRO A 74 -11.47 15.37 -15.03
N ASP A 75 -10.83 16.47 -15.43
CA ASP A 75 -10.27 16.61 -16.79
C ASP A 75 -9.14 15.62 -17.06
N TYR A 76 -8.24 15.44 -16.09
CA TYR A 76 -7.19 14.43 -16.19
C TYR A 76 -7.78 13.01 -16.25
N CYS A 77 -8.75 12.71 -15.39
CA CYS A 77 -9.34 11.36 -15.37
C CYS A 77 -10.11 11.06 -16.67
N ARG A 78 -10.76 12.08 -17.26
CA ARG A 78 -11.40 11.98 -18.58
C ARG A 78 -10.39 11.83 -19.71
N SER A 79 -9.27 12.55 -19.67
CA SER A 79 -8.25 12.48 -20.73
C SER A 79 -7.57 11.11 -20.81
N ILE A 80 -7.51 10.37 -19.69
CA ILE A 80 -7.03 8.98 -19.66
C ILE A 80 -8.16 7.95 -19.84
N GLY A 81 -9.38 8.37 -20.22
CA GLY A 81 -10.50 7.48 -20.52
C GLY A 81 -11.10 6.75 -19.31
N VAL A 82 -10.85 7.21 -18.08
CA VAL A 82 -11.32 6.54 -16.86
C VAL A 82 -12.65 7.13 -16.40
N SER A 83 -13.70 6.30 -16.41
CA SER A 83 -15.02 6.66 -15.89
C SER A 83 -14.97 7.03 -14.41
N LYS A 84 -15.90 7.88 -13.94
CA LYS A 84 -15.96 8.30 -12.52
C LYS A 84 -16.05 7.13 -11.55
N SER A 85 -16.77 6.07 -11.94
CA SER A 85 -16.85 4.83 -11.16
C SER A 85 -15.52 4.11 -11.03
N ARG A 86 -14.49 4.44 -11.81
CA ARG A 86 -13.15 3.83 -11.76
C ARG A 86 -12.06 4.72 -11.14
N TRP A 87 -12.36 5.97 -10.79
CA TRP A 87 -11.39 6.89 -10.19
C TRP A 87 -10.70 6.34 -8.92
N PRO A 88 -11.38 5.60 -8.02
CA PRO A 88 -10.71 5.02 -6.86
C PRO A 88 -9.55 4.07 -7.18
N TYR A 89 -9.46 3.53 -8.41
CA TYR A 89 -8.42 2.61 -8.83
C TYR A 89 -7.16 3.26 -9.41
N ILE A 90 -7.16 4.59 -9.66
CA ILE A 90 -6.00 5.32 -10.23
C ILE A 90 -5.08 5.94 -9.15
N THR A 91 -5.35 5.73 -7.87
CA THR A 91 -4.56 6.32 -6.78
C THR A 91 -3.36 5.44 -6.43
N SER A 92 -2.27 6.04 -5.94
CA SER A 92 -1.10 5.28 -5.47
C SER A 92 -1.47 4.29 -4.36
N PHE A 93 -2.36 4.68 -3.45
CA PHE A 93 -2.92 3.80 -2.43
C PHE A 93 -3.61 2.58 -3.04
N SER A 94 -4.43 2.77 -4.07
CA SER A 94 -5.13 1.66 -4.73
C SER A 94 -4.20 0.74 -5.50
N HIS A 95 -3.17 1.28 -6.17
CA HIS A 95 -2.15 0.47 -6.84
C HIS A 95 -1.43 -0.44 -5.85
N GLU A 96 -1.01 0.14 -4.73
CA GLU A 96 -0.29 -0.57 -3.70
C GLU A 96 -1.16 -1.63 -3.01
N CYS A 97 -2.42 -1.30 -2.70
CA CYS A 97 -3.39 -2.24 -2.15
C CYS A 97 -3.63 -3.43 -3.09
N ARG A 98 -3.84 -3.18 -4.38
CA ARG A 98 -4.10 -4.23 -5.37
C ARG A 98 -2.89 -5.13 -5.59
N ALA A 99 -1.70 -4.55 -5.61
CA ALA A 99 -0.46 -5.32 -5.76
C ALA A 99 -0.23 -6.24 -4.56
N PHE A 100 -0.36 -5.73 -3.33
CA PHE A 100 -0.23 -6.56 -2.14
C PHE A 100 -1.34 -7.60 -2.02
N ALA A 101 -2.58 -7.25 -2.34
CA ALA A 101 -3.69 -8.21 -2.37
C ALA A 101 -3.42 -9.36 -3.35
N ARG A 102 -2.85 -9.06 -4.52
CA ARG A 102 -2.47 -10.07 -5.52
C ARG A 102 -1.39 -11.01 -4.96
N LEU A 103 -0.32 -10.46 -4.38
CA LEU A 103 0.75 -11.27 -3.79
C LEU A 103 0.21 -12.16 -2.66
N ASP A 104 -0.62 -11.61 -1.79
CA ASP A 104 -1.25 -12.35 -0.69
C ASP A 104 -2.13 -13.49 -1.19
N SER A 105 -2.96 -13.25 -2.22
CA SER A 105 -3.80 -14.30 -2.83
C SER A 105 -3.02 -15.43 -3.50
N MET A 106 -1.75 -15.20 -3.81
CA MET A 106 -0.85 -16.20 -4.40
C MET A 106 0.04 -16.89 -3.37
N GLY A 107 -0.04 -16.51 -2.09
CA GLY A 107 0.91 -16.98 -1.06
C GLY A 107 2.31 -16.37 -1.17
N GLU A 108 2.45 -15.24 -1.87
CA GLU A 108 3.72 -14.58 -2.21
C GLU A 108 3.92 -13.24 -1.47
N ASN A 109 3.15 -13.02 -0.40
CA ASN A 109 3.30 -11.83 0.44
C ASN A 109 4.61 -11.89 1.25
N GLY A 110 5.51 -10.94 1.04
CA GLY A 110 6.84 -10.93 1.68
C GLY A 110 7.92 -11.68 0.91
N THR A 111 7.70 -12.05 -0.36
CA THR A 111 8.71 -12.75 -1.18
C THR A 111 9.40 -11.80 -2.17
N TRP A 112 8.65 -11.17 -3.08
CA TRP A 112 9.17 -10.15 -4.01
C TRP A 112 9.15 -8.74 -3.43
N ALA A 113 8.01 -8.36 -2.86
CA ALA A 113 7.84 -7.11 -2.13
C ALA A 113 7.89 -7.38 -0.62
N VAL A 114 8.15 -6.33 0.16
CA VAL A 114 8.09 -6.40 1.62
C VAL A 114 6.74 -6.95 2.09
N LYS A 115 6.74 -7.69 3.20
CA LYS A 115 5.50 -8.23 3.76
C LYS A 115 4.56 -7.08 4.13
N CYS A 116 3.35 -7.12 3.59
CA CYS A 116 2.28 -6.19 3.90
C CYS A 116 1.30 -6.85 4.88
N HIS A 117 1.02 -6.15 5.98
CA HIS A 117 0.13 -6.65 7.04
C HIS A 117 -1.31 -6.22 6.84
N GLY A 118 -1.55 -5.15 6.08
CA GLY A 118 -2.88 -4.69 5.72
C GLY A 118 -2.99 -3.18 5.59
N TRP A 119 -4.19 -2.72 5.30
CA TRP A 119 -4.55 -1.30 5.33
C TRP A 119 -5.10 -0.89 6.71
N ILE A 120 -4.99 0.39 7.01
CA ILE A 120 -5.57 1.04 8.19
C ILE A 120 -6.12 2.42 7.78
N LYS A 121 -7.29 2.77 8.31
CA LYS A 121 -7.81 4.14 8.27
C LYS A 121 -7.61 4.75 9.66
N LEU A 122 -6.71 5.71 9.76
CA LEU A 122 -6.27 6.27 11.03
C LEU A 122 -7.39 7.06 11.73
N SER A 123 -7.63 6.76 13.01
CA SER A 123 -8.49 7.55 13.90
C SER A 123 -7.92 8.96 14.12
N ASP A 124 -8.71 9.86 14.73
CA ASP A 124 -8.23 11.21 15.09
C ASP A 124 -6.97 11.16 15.95
N GLU A 125 -6.97 10.30 16.96
CA GLU A 125 -5.86 10.07 17.87
C GLU A 125 -4.62 9.55 17.12
N GLN A 126 -4.79 8.52 16.28
CA GLN A 126 -3.69 7.93 15.50
C GLN A 126 -3.12 8.90 14.46
N PHE A 127 -3.94 9.83 13.95
CA PHE A 127 -3.53 10.81 12.93
C PHE A 127 -2.97 12.11 13.51
N GLN A 128 -3.11 12.34 14.82
CA GLN A 128 -2.70 13.59 15.48
C GLN A 128 -1.21 13.92 15.28
N HIS A 129 -0.32 12.92 15.26
CA HIS A 129 1.09 13.14 14.96
C HIS A 129 1.27 13.78 13.57
N ILE A 130 0.59 13.23 12.55
CA ILE A 130 0.68 13.73 11.17
C ILE A 130 0.10 15.12 11.04
N GLN A 131 -1.01 15.40 11.74
CA GLN A 131 -1.60 16.73 11.75
C GLN A 131 -0.68 17.79 12.35
N ARG A 132 0.05 17.45 13.42
CA ARG A 132 1.02 18.36 14.05
C ARG A 132 2.22 18.64 13.15
N GLU A 133 2.77 17.60 12.53
CA GLU A 133 3.97 17.72 11.70
C GLU A 133 3.69 18.33 10.31
N TRP A 134 2.54 18.03 9.71
CA TRP A 134 2.28 18.33 8.29
C TRP A 134 0.98 19.10 8.03
N GLY A 135 0.19 19.38 9.05
CA GLY A 135 -1.15 19.95 8.93
C GLY A 135 -2.21 18.96 8.47
N THR A 136 -3.45 19.43 8.32
CA THR A 136 -4.63 18.55 8.11
C THR A 136 -4.99 18.28 6.65
N LYS A 137 -4.44 19.03 5.70
CA LYS A 137 -4.88 18.99 4.30
C LYS A 137 -4.04 18.04 3.42
N ARG A 138 -2.75 17.92 3.70
CA ARG A 138 -1.77 17.28 2.79
C ARG A 138 -1.90 15.77 2.75
N TYR A 139 -2.13 15.13 3.90
CA TYR A 139 -2.17 13.68 4.03
C TYR A 139 -3.59 13.19 4.33
N SER A 140 -3.91 12.03 3.80
CA SER A 140 -5.14 11.31 4.10
C SER A 140 -4.96 10.42 5.32
N ARG A 141 -6.06 9.92 5.87
CA ARG A 141 -6.06 8.92 6.94
C ARG A 141 -5.78 7.50 6.45
N TRP A 142 -5.68 7.30 5.14
CA TRP A 142 -5.43 5.98 4.58
C TRP A 142 -3.95 5.65 4.64
N ALA A 143 -3.65 4.49 5.21
CA ALA A 143 -2.29 4.02 5.37
C ALA A 143 -2.19 2.50 5.15
N ILE A 144 -0.96 2.04 4.94
CA ILE A 144 -0.61 0.62 4.81
C ILE A 144 0.51 0.30 5.80
N VAL A 145 0.37 -0.83 6.50
CA VAL A 145 1.33 -1.33 7.47
C VAL A 145 2.17 -2.44 6.83
N LYS A 146 3.49 -2.30 6.88
CA LYS A 146 4.46 -3.23 6.28
C LYS A 146 5.53 -3.62 7.30
N ASP A 147 6.21 -4.73 7.06
CA ASP A 147 7.43 -5.02 7.80
C ASP A 147 8.42 -3.85 7.65
N TYR A 148 9.06 -3.49 8.75
CA TYR A 148 10.18 -2.56 8.74
C TYR A 148 11.46 -3.34 8.46
N ILE A 149 12.18 -2.97 7.40
CA ILE A 149 13.48 -3.52 7.05
C ILE A 149 14.49 -2.36 7.15
N PRO A 150 15.43 -2.40 8.11
CA PRO A 150 16.39 -1.31 8.30
C PRO A 150 17.46 -1.27 7.20
N ASP A 151 17.74 -2.42 6.57
CA ASP A 151 18.85 -2.59 5.65
C ASP A 151 18.62 -1.86 4.32
N ARG A 152 19.61 -1.05 3.93
CA ARG A 152 19.66 -0.46 2.59
C ARG A 152 20.03 -1.53 1.57
N VAL A 153 19.57 -1.35 0.34
CA VAL A 153 19.99 -2.23 -0.77
C VAL A 153 21.50 -2.09 -1.03
N VAL A 154 22.16 -3.22 -1.23
CA VAL A 154 23.57 -3.32 -1.60
C VAL A 154 23.75 -4.12 -2.89
N LEU A 155 24.94 -4.05 -3.52
CA LEU A 155 25.18 -4.73 -4.80
C LEU A 155 24.98 -6.25 -4.74
N SER A 156 25.25 -6.86 -3.58
CA SER A 156 25.04 -8.31 -3.36
C SER A 156 23.56 -8.71 -3.37
N ASP A 157 22.61 -7.77 -3.23
CA ASP A 157 21.17 -8.05 -3.31
C ASP A 157 20.68 -8.19 -4.76
N ILE A 158 21.43 -7.64 -5.75
CA ILE A 158 20.99 -7.55 -7.15
C ILE A 158 20.61 -8.91 -7.75
N PRO A 159 21.38 -9.99 -7.56
CA PRO A 159 20.99 -11.31 -8.07
C PRO A 159 19.63 -11.78 -7.52
N ASP A 160 19.37 -11.55 -6.23
CA ASP A 160 18.12 -11.94 -5.60
C ASP A 160 16.94 -11.05 -6.06
N ILE A 161 17.16 -9.74 -6.20
CA ILE A 161 16.18 -8.82 -6.80
C ILE A 161 15.76 -9.31 -8.19
N LYS A 162 16.74 -9.65 -9.05
CA LYS A 162 16.47 -10.16 -10.41
C LYS A 162 15.71 -11.48 -10.38
N ARG A 163 16.07 -12.40 -9.47
CA ARG A 163 15.37 -13.68 -9.29
C ARG A 163 13.92 -13.47 -8.88
N LYS A 164 13.67 -12.61 -7.89
CA LYS A 164 12.34 -12.29 -7.36
C LYS A 164 11.42 -11.62 -8.38
N MET A 165 11.94 -10.95 -9.40
CA MET A 165 11.11 -10.38 -10.49
C MET A 165 10.26 -11.43 -11.24
N THR A 166 10.63 -12.71 -11.19
CA THR A 166 9.79 -13.79 -11.74
C THR A 166 8.44 -13.90 -11.02
N ILE A 167 8.39 -13.61 -9.72
CA ILE A 167 7.17 -13.62 -8.90
C ILE A 167 6.25 -12.48 -9.35
N ALA A 168 6.79 -11.26 -9.55
CA ALA A 168 6.04 -10.13 -10.07
C ALA A 168 5.39 -10.43 -11.42
N ARG A 169 6.14 -11.07 -12.34
CA ARG A 169 5.62 -11.49 -13.65
C ARG A 169 4.50 -12.52 -13.53
N LYS A 170 4.69 -13.57 -12.71
CA LYS A 170 3.63 -14.57 -12.43
C LYS A 170 2.38 -13.92 -11.84
N ALA A 171 2.57 -12.92 -10.97
CA ALA A 171 1.50 -12.14 -10.36
C ALA A 171 0.87 -11.09 -11.30
N LYS A 172 1.39 -10.93 -12.52
CA LYS A 172 0.99 -9.90 -13.48
C LYS A 172 1.06 -8.48 -12.89
N LEU A 173 2.14 -8.23 -12.16
CA LEU A 173 2.50 -6.95 -11.57
C LEU A 173 3.62 -6.31 -12.39
N PHE A 174 3.41 -5.05 -12.78
CA PHE A 174 4.34 -4.28 -13.59
C PHE A 174 4.83 -3.08 -12.78
N PRO A 175 6.00 -3.17 -12.12
CA PRO A 175 6.52 -2.08 -11.30
C PRO A 175 6.90 -0.90 -12.20
N GLY A 176 6.43 0.31 -11.83
CA GLY A 176 6.73 1.55 -12.55
C GLY A 176 7.92 2.34 -11.97
N ASP A 177 8.50 1.90 -10.84
CA ASP A 177 9.54 2.65 -10.12
C ASP A 177 10.49 1.71 -9.35
N ALA A 178 11.32 0.98 -10.09
CA ALA A 178 12.31 0.04 -9.57
C ALA A 178 13.67 0.71 -9.32
N GLU A 179 13.68 1.80 -8.55
CA GLU A 179 14.90 2.52 -8.17
C GLU A 179 15.50 2.02 -6.84
N PRO A 180 16.82 2.12 -6.61
CA PRO A 180 17.46 1.65 -5.37
C PRO A 180 16.82 2.18 -4.07
N LYS A 181 16.32 3.42 -4.08
CA LYS A 181 15.65 4.03 -2.91
C LYS A 181 14.39 3.28 -2.48
N ASN A 182 13.74 2.57 -3.40
CA ASN A 182 12.52 1.80 -3.21
C ASN A 182 12.80 0.34 -2.81
N TYR A 183 14.06 -0.02 -2.55
CA TYR A 183 14.44 -1.33 -2.02
C TYR A 183 14.94 -1.24 -0.57
N ARG A 184 14.69 -2.29 0.20
CA ARG A 184 15.34 -2.58 1.48
C ARG A 184 15.79 -4.04 1.47
N GLY A 185 17.10 -4.26 1.60
CA GLY A 185 17.74 -5.48 1.10
C GLY A 185 17.30 -5.78 -0.34
N SER A 186 16.87 -7.02 -0.59
CA SER A 186 16.35 -7.45 -1.90
C SER A 186 14.83 -7.32 -2.07
N PHE A 187 14.14 -6.60 -1.19
CA PHE A 187 12.67 -6.45 -1.24
C PHE A 187 12.27 -5.07 -1.77
N LEU A 188 11.31 -5.05 -2.71
CA LEU A 188 10.68 -3.82 -3.14
C LEU A 188 9.71 -3.33 -2.05
N VAL A 189 9.87 -2.08 -1.59
CA VAL A 189 9.07 -1.52 -0.49
C VAL A 189 7.98 -0.55 -0.94
N ASP A 190 8.07 -0.03 -2.17
CA ASP A 190 7.08 0.89 -2.72
C ASP A 190 6.41 0.31 -3.97
N LEU A 191 5.10 0.07 -3.88
CA LEU A 191 4.29 -0.42 -5.00
C LEU A 191 3.28 0.62 -5.50
N GLY A 192 3.37 1.89 -5.10
CA GLY A 192 2.42 2.94 -5.47
C GLY A 192 2.33 3.23 -6.98
N ARG A 193 3.37 2.85 -7.73
CA ARG A 193 3.44 2.93 -9.20
C ARG A 193 3.30 1.57 -9.90
N THR A 194 3.00 0.51 -9.16
CA THR A 194 2.87 -0.83 -9.72
C THR A 194 1.49 -1.02 -10.36
N LYS A 195 1.46 -1.30 -11.66
CA LYS A 195 0.21 -1.66 -12.36
C LYS A 195 -0.09 -3.13 -12.11
N THR A 196 -1.31 -3.40 -11.63
CA THR A 196 -1.82 -4.77 -11.45
C THR A 196 -2.77 -5.12 -12.59
N TRP A 197 -2.55 -6.26 -13.27
CA TRP A 197 -3.46 -6.76 -14.31
C TRP A 197 -4.66 -7.54 -13.71
N PRO A 198 -5.89 -7.41 -14.27
CA PRO A 198 -6.29 -6.45 -15.32
C PRO A 198 -6.13 -5.01 -14.85
N TYR A 199 -5.58 -4.14 -15.70
CA TYR A 199 -5.51 -2.71 -15.38
C TYR A 199 -6.89 -2.07 -15.56
N ILE A 200 -7.06 -0.83 -15.10
CA ILE A 200 -8.33 -0.16 -14.84
C ILE A 200 -9.27 -0.16 -16.06
N GLU A 201 -8.72 -0.13 -17.27
CA GLU A 201 -9.45 -0.21 -18.54
C GLU A 201 -10.21 -1.54 -18.71
N PHE A 202 -9.72 -2.62 -18.11
CA PHE A 202 -10.22 -3.99 -18.24
C PHE A 202 -10.97 -4.51 -17.00
N ILE A 203 -11.26 -3.67 -16.00
CA ILE A 203 -12.04 -4.07 -14.81
C ILE A 203 -13.53 -4.01 -15.16
N GLY A 204 -14.08 -5.15 -15.61
CA GLY A 204 -15.51 -5.40 -15.76
C GLY A 204 -16.27 -5.39 -14.43
#